data_AF-A0A1G0ZT01-F1
#
_entry.id   AF-A0A1G0ZT01-F1
#
_cell.length_a   1.000
_cell.length_b   1.000
_cell.length_c   1.000
_cell.angle_alpha   90.00
_cell.angle_beta   90.00
_cell.angle_gamma   90.00
#
_symmetry.space_group_name_H-M   'P 1'
#
loop_
_entity.id
_entity.type
_entity.pdbx_description
1 polymer ?
#
loop_
_entity_poly.entity_id
_entity_poly.type
_entity_poly.pdbx_seq_one_letter_code
_entity_poly.pdbx_strand_id
1 'polypeptide(L)'
;MKLSDFRRLSRLGCRHCYPTFQEDVETALNQLQDGDRHLGKIPVSERISVEIAQLEDALASAIQAQQFEDAARIRDELRDIRAGHLPGNGLAASPAE
;
A
#
# COMPACT_ATOMS: atom_id res chain seq x y z
N MET A 1 -8.25 -19.08 30.36
CA MET A 1 -6.84 -18.88 29.97
C MET A 1 -6.44 -17.49 30.44
N LYS A 2 -5.25 -17.32 31.05
CA LYS A 2 -4.76 -16.01 31.49
C LYS A 2 -3.77 -15.45 30.47
N LEU A 3 -3.58 -14.13 30.45
CA LEU A 3 -2.61 -13.45 29.58
C LEU A 3 -1.18 -14.00 29.75
N SER A 4 -0.80 -14.37 30.98
CA SER A 4 0.48 -15.01 31.29
C SER A 4 0.70 -16.33 30.55
N ASP A 5 -0.38 -17.09 30.29
CA ASP A 5 -0.31 -18.35 29.55
C ASP A 5 -0.09 -18.09 28.06
N PHE A 6 -0.71 -17.05 27.51
CA PHE A 6 -0.50 -16.62 26.12
C PHE A 6 0.95 -16.20 25.88
N ARG A 7 1.55 -15.39 26.76
CA ARG A 7 2.96 -14.97 26.62
C ARG A 7 3.94 -16.14 26.69
N ARG A 8 3.59 -17.22 27.39
CA ARG A 8 4.43 -18.42 27.51
C ARG A 8 4.23 -19.41 26.36
N LEU A 9 3.01 -19.57 25.87
CA LEU A 9 2.63 -20.61 24.91
C LEU A 9 2.41 -20.09 23.48
N SER A 10 2.34 -18.77 23.31
CA SER A 10 2.01 -18.06 22.06
C SER A 10 0.73 -18.56 21.38
N ARG A 11 -0.25 -19.02 22.16
CA ARG A 11 -1.51 -19.62 21.68
C ARG A 11 -2.72 -19.05 22.41
N LEU A 12 -3.81 -18.83 21.66
CA LEU A 12 -5.11 -18.44 22.20
C LEU A 12 -6.02 -19.67 22.31
N GLY A 13 -6.62 -19.88 23.50
CA GLY A 13 -7.26 -21.14 23.86
C GLY A 13 -8.73 -21.29 23.49
N CYS A 14 -9.46 -20.20 23.20
CA CYS A 14 -10.85 -20.25 22.73
C CYS A 14 -11.24 -18.98 21.95
N ARG A 15 -12.40 -18.98 21.29
CA ARG A 15 -12.88 -17.83 20.49
C ARG A 15 -12.99 -16.52 21.28
N HIS A 16 -13.36 -16.58 22.56
CA HIS A 16 -13.52 -15.39 23.40
C HIS A 16 -12.17 -14.79 23.80
N CYS A 17 -11.07 -15.56 23.75
CA CYS A 17 -9.74 -15.05 24.08
C CYS A 17 -9.23 -14.06 23.04
N TYR A 18 -9.69 -14.13 21.78
CA TYR A 18 -9.27 -13.21 20.73
C TYR A 18 -9.66 -11.75 21.02
N PRO A 19 -10.95 -11.41 21.26
CA PRO A 19 -11.31 -10.03 21.61
C PRO A 19 -10.80 -9.62 22.99
N THR A 20 -10.68 -10.54 23.95
CA THR A 20 -10.24 -10.21 25.32
C THR A 20 -8.78 -9.76 25.40
N PHE A 21 -7.90 -10.30 24.55
CA PHE A 21 -6.47 -9.98 24.55
C PHE A 21 -6.04 -9.21 23.30
N GLN A 22 -6.97 -8.54 22.62
CA GLN A 22 -6.71 -7.87 21.35
C GLN A 22 -5.54 -6.89 21.45
N GLU A 23 -5.55 -6.00 22.45
CA GLU A 23 -4.51 -4.97 22.63
C GLU A 23 -3.12 -5.58 22.88
N ASP A 24 -3.03 -6.63 23.69
CA ASP A 24 -1.78 -7.36 23.94
C ASP A 24 -1.28 -8.09 22.69
N VAL A 25 -2.19 -8.66 21.90
CA VAL A 25 -1.86 -9.34 20.65
C VAL A 25 -1.37 -8.34 19.61
N GLU A 26 -2.03 -7.19 19.45
CA GLU A 26 -1.59 -6.12 18.56
C GLU A 26 -0.20 -5.61 18.96
N THR A 27 0.03 -5.39 20.26
CA THR A 27 1.34 -4.95 20.77
C THR A 27 2.42 -5.99 20.49
N ALA A 28 2.15 -7.28 20.72
CA ALA A 28 3.10 -8.35 20.47
C ALA A 28 3.38 -8.53 18.97
N LEU A 29 2.36 -8.40 18.12
CA LEU A 29 2.52 -8.45 16.66
C LEU A 29 3.40 -7.29 16.19
N ASN A 30 3.11 -6.06 16.62
CA ASN A 30 3.89 -4.87 16.25
C ASN A 30 5.35 -4.91 16.72
N GLN A 31 5.67 -5.64 17.79
CA GLN A 31 7.06 -5.86 18.21
C GLN A 31 7.77 -6.94 17.39
N LEU A 32 7.02 -7.90 16.83
CA LEU A 32 7.56 -9.02 16.08
C LEU A 32 7.71 -8.71 14.58
N GLN A 33 6.81 -7.88 14.03
CA GLN A 33 6.80 -7.47 12.63
C GLN A 33 7.35 -6.05 12.48
N ASP A 34 8.32 -5.84 11.58
CA ASP A 34 8.76 -4.51 11.17
C ASP A 34 7.69 -3.89 10.25
N GLY A 35 6.66 -3.32 10.87
CA GLY A 35 5.59 -2.58 10.21
C GLY A 35 4.30 -3.37 9.98
N ASP A 36 3.18 -2.64 9.92
CA ASP A 36 1.85 -3.17 9.62
C ASP A 36 1.61 -3.43 8.12
N ARG A 37 2.62 -3.15 7.29
CA ARG A 37 2.57 -3.22 5.84
C ARG A 37 3.77 -3.97 5.29
N HIS A 38 3.50 -4.87 4.35
CA HIS A 38 4.55 -5.59 3.63
C HIS A 38 5.40 -4.62 2.78
N LEU A 39 6.61 -4.33 3.24
CA LEU A 39 7.63 -3.60 2.46
C LEU A 39 8.42 -4.53 1.50
N GLY A 40 7.86 -5.70 1.16
CA GLY A 40 8.50 -6.71 0.31
C GLY A 40 8.36 -6.47 -1.19
N LYS A 41 8.67 -7.50 -2.00
CA LYS A 41 8.35 -7.52 -3.44
C LYS A 41 6.83 -7.45 -3.60
N ILE A 42 6.32 -6.26 -3.86
CA ILE A 42 4.94 -6.05 -4.28
C ILE A 42 4.77 -6.77 -5.62
N PRO A 43 3.77 -7.65 -5.78
CA PRO A 43 3.51 -8.28 -7.06
C PRO A 43 3.28 -7.18 -8.10
N VAL A 44 3.83 -7.37 -9.31
CA VAL A 44 3.81 -6.34 -10.37
C VAL A 44 2.39 -5.82 -10.62
N SER A 45 1.37 -6.66 -10.48
CA SER A 45 -0.05 -6.32 -10.59
C SER A 45 -0.53 -5.29 -9.56
N GLU A 46 -0.09 -5.38 -8.31
CA GLU A 46 -0.48 -4.43 -7.27
C GLU A 46 0.22 -3.07 -7.46
N ARG A 47 1.48 -3.08 -7.91
CA ARG A 47 2.20 -1.83 -8.27
C ARG A 47 1.49 -1.08 -9.39
N ILE A 48 1.13 -1.77 -10.47
CA ILE A 48 0.41 -1.19 -11.60
C ILE A 48 -0.93 -0.61 -11.13
N SER A 49 -1.63 -1.30 -10.23
CA SER A 49 -2.92 -0.83 -9.71
C SER A 49 -2.78 0.48 -8.92
N VAL A 50 -1.73 0.59 -8.10
CA VAL A 50 -1.43 1.83 -7.35
C VAL A 50 -1.03 2.96 -8.29
N GLU A 51 -0.20 2.68 -9.29
CA GLU A 51 0.27 3.66 -10.28
C GLU A 51 -0.87 4.19 -11.15
N ILE A 52 -1.80 3.32 -11.57
CA ILE A 52 -3.03 3.72 -12.27
C ILE A 52 -3.87 4.65 -11.40
N ALA A 53 -4.08 4.32 -10.12
CA ALA A 53 -4.86 5.16 -9.21
C ALA A 53 -4.23 6.55 -9.04
N GLN A 54 -2.91 6.62 -8.91
CA GLN A 54 -2.19 7.90 -8.80
C GLN A 54 -2.32 8.75 -10.07
N LEU A 55 -2.20 8.13 -11.24
CA LEU A 55 -2.35 8.85 -12.52
C LEU A 55 -3.80 9.29 -12.76
N GLU A 56 -4.80 8.53 -12.30
CA GLU A 56 -6.21 8.95 -12.34
C GLU A 56 -6.45 10.20 -11.49
N ASP A 57 -5.91 10.24 -10.28
CA ASP A 57 -5.98 11.41 -9.40
C ASP A 57 -5.24 12.62 -10.00
N ALA A 58 -4.06 12.39 -10.58
CA ALA A 58 -3.28 13.43 -11.25
C ALA A 58 -4.00 13.99 -12.48
N LEU A 59 -4.65 13.13 -13.27
CA LEU A 59 -5.46 13.52 -14.42
C LEU A 59 -6.64 14.40 -13.99
N ALA A 60 -7.37 13.99 -12.94
CA ALA A 60 -8.47 14.77 -12.40
C ALA A 60 -8.00 16.15 -11.93
N SER A 61 -6.85 16.21 -11.27
CA SER A 61 -6.22 17.45 -10.81
C SER A 61 -5.80 18.37 -11.96
N ALA A 62 -5.16 17.82 -13.01
CA ALA A 62 -4.75 18.56 -14.19
C ALA A 62 -5.96 19.14 -14.96
N ILE A 63 -7.06 18.38 -15.06
CA ILE A 63 -8.32 18.86 -15.66
C ILE A 63 -8.90 20.02 -14.85
N GLN A 64 -8.95 19.89 -13.52
CA GLN A 64 -9.43 20.97 -12.64
C GLN A 64 -8.56 22.22 -12.73
N ALA A 65 -7.25 22.05 -12.86
CA ALA A 65 -6.29 23.13 -13.06
C ALA A 65 -6.27 23.71 -14.49
N GLN A 66 -7.10 23.18 -15.41
CA GLN A 66 -7.14 23.55 -16.84
C GLN A 66 -5.79 23.35 -17.56
N GLN A 67 -4.97 22.43 -17.07
CA GLN A 67 -3.69 22.04 -17.67
C GLN A 67 -3.93 20.94 -18.71
N PHE A 68 -4.50 21.32 -19.86
CA PHE A 68 -4.94 20.35 -20.87
C PHE A 68 -3.79 19.58 -21.54
N GLU A 69 -2.60 20.19 -21.66
CA GLU A 69 -1.42 19.51 -22.20
C GLU A 69 -0.93 18.39 -21.27
N ASP A 70 -0.87 18.65 -19.96
CA ASP A 70 -0.47 17.65 -18.98
C ASP A 70 -1.55 16.58 -18.80
N ALA A 71 -2.83 16.96 -18.84
CA ALA A 71 -3.93 16.00 -18.86
C ALA A 71 -3.86 15.06 -20.07
N ALA A 72 -3.47 15.56 -21.24
CA ALA A 72 -3.29 14.72 -22.43
C ALA A 72 -2.13 13.73 -22.26
N ARG A 73 -0.99 14.18 -21.70
CA ARG A 73 0.16 13.30 -21.39
C ARG A 73 -0.21 12.20 -20.41
N ILE A 74 -0.83 12.56 -19.28
CA ILE A 74 -1.22 11.61 -18.22
C ILE A 74 -2.23 10.60 -18.77
N ARG A 75 -3.17 11.04 -19.62
CA ARG A 75 -4.13 10.13 -20.27
C ARG A 75 -3.45 9.12 -21.19
N ASP A 76 -2.46 9.55 -21.96
CA ASP A 76 -1.74 8.68 -22.88
C ASP A 76 -0.88 7.67 -22.10
N GLU A 77 -0.24 8.10 -21.01
CA GLU A 77 0.51 7.24 -20.07
C GLU A 77 -0.40 6.19 -19.40
N LEU A 78 -1.59 6.59 -18.93
CA LEU A 78 -2.62 5.67 -18.42
C LEU A 78 -3.03 4.62 -19.46
N ARG A 79 -3.09 5.01 -20.74
CA ARG A 79 -3.45 4.11 -21.83
C ARG A 79 -2.36 3.06 -22.05
N ASP A 80 -1.10 3.46 -22.00
CA ASP A 80 0.04 2.59 -22.23
C ASP A 80 0.21 1.57 -21.09
N ILE A 81 0.09 2.02 -19.84
CA ILE A 81 0.12 1.14 -18.65
C ILE A 81 -1.00 0.10 -18.71
N ARG A 82 -2.23 0.52 -19.08
CA ARG A 82 -3.38 -0.40 -19.25
C ARG A 82 -3.21 -1.37 -20.43
N ALA A 83 -2.49 -0.97 -21.48
CA ALA A 83 -2.17 -1.82 -22.63
C ALA A 83 -1.03 -2.82 -22.34
N GLY A 84 -0.44 -2.79 -21.13
CA GLY A 84 0.67 -3.66 -20.75
C GLY A 84 2.05 -3.17 -21.20
N HIS A 85 2.15 -1.94 -21.72
CA HIS A 85 3.42 -1.24 -21.84
C HIS A 85 3.74 -0.64 -20.47
N LEU A 86 4.49 -1.38 -19.64
CA LEU A 86 5.09 -0.77 -18.47
C LEU A 86 6.15 0.23 -18.94
N PRO A 87 6.12 1.49 -18.47
CA PRO A 87 7.23 2.40 -18.69
C PRO A 87 8.47 1.76 -18.07
N GLY A 88 9.45 1.48 -18.92
CA GLY A 88 10.77 1.06 -18.49
C GLY A 88 11.41 2.20 -17.72
N ASN A 89 11.37 2.10 -16.39
CA ASN A 89 12.40 2.57 -15.47
C ASN A 89 12.72 4.09 -15.54
N GLY A 90 12.15 4.91 -14.65
CA GLY A 90 12.59 6.31 -14.57
C GLY A 90 11.83 7.30 -13.69
N LEU A 91 11.33 6.92 -12.51
CA LEU A 91 11.02 7.94 -11.48
C LEU A 91 12.33 8.33 -10.79
N ALA A 92 13.08 9.19 -11.49
CA ALA A 92 14.01 10.10 -10.85
C ALA A 92 13.18 10.93 -9.86
N ALA A 93 13.39 10.69 -8.57
CA ALA A 93 13.05 11.65 -7.54
C ALA A 93 13.73 12.96 -7.93
N SER A 94 12.93 13.93 -8.39
CA SER A 94 13.41 15.31 -8.45
C SER A 94 13.70 15.74 -7.00
N PRO A 95 14.88 16.29 -6.71
CA PRO A 95 15.16 16.81 -5.39
C PRO A 95 14.26 18.01 -5.15
N ALA A 96 13.51 17.98 -4.04
CA ALA A 96 12.90 19.18 -3.49
C ALA A 96 14.02 20.09 -2.97
N GLU A 97 13.95 21.35 -3.39
CA GLU A 97 14.69 22.48 -2.83
C GLU A 97 14.42 22.69 -1.33
#